data_AF-A0A2P6C8C1-F1
#
_entry.id   AF-A0A2P6C8C1-F1
#
_cell.length_a   1.000
_cell.length_b   1.000
_cell.length_c   1.000
_cell.angle_alpha   90.00
_cell.angle_beta   90.00
_cell.angle_gamma   90.00
#
_symmetry.space_group_name_H-M   'P 1'
#
loop_
_entity.id
_entity.type
_entity.pdbx_description
1 polymer ?
#
loop_
_entity_poly.entity_id
_entity_poly.type
_entity_poly.pdbx_seq_one_letter_code
_entity_poly.pdbx_strand_id
1 'polypeptide(L)'
;MFKVKKYKIVNRFLIFLVALSLIIYLKVNPKIYIKWSELEIVITSIPLIIYSFYFFIRRIDSNTSKKYIYFNSGFFIYTLCSTLIFTLGNIGSKEVKTYVWLFNNILYFIFQIAIFIEWYQNFKRPIRFKNN
;
A
#
# COMPACT_ATOMS: atom_id res chain seq x y z
N MET A 1 14.79 10.40 21.06
CA MET A 1 14.42 11.55 20.19
C MET A 1 15.20 11.58 18.85
N PHE A 2 16.50 11.29 18.82
CA PHE A 2 17.32 11.27 17.58
C PHE A 2 16.94 10.19 16.55
N LYS A 3 16.58 8.97 16.98
CA LYS A 3 16.13 7.89 16.08
C LYS A 3 14.94 8.33 15.21
N VAL A 4 13.92 8.94 15.81
CA VAL A 4 12.68 9.38 15.12
C VAL A 4 12.94 10.46 14.06
N LYS A 5 13.86 11.41 14.33
CA LYS A 5 14.26 12.43 13.34
C LYS A 5 14.96 11.81 12.12
N LYS A 6 15.83 10.82 12.33
CA LYS A 6 16.54 10.11 11.24
C LYS A 6 15.56 9.40 10.29
N TYR A 7 14.55 8.71 10.81
CA TYR A 7 13.54 8.03 9.97
C TYR A 7 12.69 8.98 9.14
N LYS A 8 12.34 10.15 9.68
CA LYS A 8 11.57 11.16 8.93
C LYS A 8 12.36 11.70 7.74
N ILE A 9 13.67 11.91 7.91
CA ILE A 9 14.57 12.37 6.84
C ILE A 9 14.72 11.29 5.77
N VAL A 10 14.99 10.04 6.17
CA VAL A 10 15.12 8.91 5.24
C VAL A 10 13.84 8.70 4.44
N ASN A 11 12.67 8.74 5.09
CA ASN A 11 11.39 8.57 4.39
C ASN A 11 11.10 9.72 3.41
N ARG A 12 11.43 10.96 3.80
CA ARG A 12 11.28 12.13 2.92
C ARG A 12 12.19 12.03 1.70
N PHE A 13 13.43 11.61 1.91
CA PHE A 13 14.39 11.39 0.83
C PHE A 13 13.92 10.28 -0.11
N LEU A 14 13.40 9.17 0.43
CA LEU A 14 12.88 8.07 -0.36
C LEU A 14 11.68 8.47 -1.21
N ILE A 15 10.73 9.23 -0.65
CA ILE A 15 9.58 9.78 -1.40
C ILE A 15 10.07 10.69 -2.53
N PHE A 16 11.03 11.57 -2.23
CA PHE A 16 11.61 12.45 -3.25
C PHE A 16 12.29 11.67 -4.37
N LEU A 17 13.05 10.62 -4.03
CA LEU A 17 13.75 9.77 -4.99
C LEU A 17 12.77 9.01 -5.89
N VAL A 18 11.69 8.46 -5.33
CA VAL A 18 10.63 7.79 -6.11
C VAL A 18 9.91 8.78 -7.03
N ALA A 19 9.59 9.99 -6.54
CA ALA A 19 8.98 11.02 -7.37
C ALA A 19 9.90 11.45 -8.52
N LEU A 20 11.19 11.63 -8.23
CA LEU A 20 12.18 12.01 -9.23
C LEU A 20 12.38 10.91 -10.28
N SER A 21 12.43 9.64 -9.86
CA SER A 21 12.57 8.52 -10.80
C SER A 21 11.38 8.41 -11.75
N LEU A 22 10.16 8.66 -11.27
CA LEU A 22 8.96 8.74 -12.10
C LEU A 22 9.01 9.91 -13.09
N ILE A 23 9.39 11.10 -12.64
CA ILE A 23 9.50 12.28 -13.52
C ILE A 23 10.50 12.02 -14.65
N ILE A 24 11.65 11.43 -14.33
CA ILE A 24 12.67 11.06 -15.34
C ILE A 24 12.11 10.01 -16.28
N TYR A 25 11.48 8.96 -15.75
CA TYR A 25 10.89 7.87 -16.53
C TYR A 25 9.85 8.38 -17.55
N LEU A 26 8.97 9.27 -17.13
CA LEU A 26 7.93 9.86 -17.96
C LEU A 26 8.51 10.81 -19.03
N LYS A 27 9.55 11.58 -18.71
CA LYS A 27 10.23 12.45 -19.68
C LYS A 27 10.95 11.67 -20.78
N VAL A 28 11.61 10.57 -20.43
CA VAL A 28 12.34 9.74 -21.40
C VAL A 28 11.38 8.98 -22.32
N ASN A 29 10.20 8.60 -21.82
CA ASN A 29 9.24 7.81 -22.58
C ASN A 29 7.84 8.47 -22.59
N PRO A 30 7.63 9.54 -23.38
CA PRO A 30 6.35 10.26 -23.41
C PRO A 30 5.18 9.42 -23.96
N LYS A 31 5.45 8.31 -24.64
CA LYS A 31 4.41 7.38 -25.10
C LYS A 31 3.73 6.61 -23.96
N ILE A 32 4.31 6.63 -22.76
CA ILE A 32 3.78 5.95 -21.57
C ILE A 32 2.55 6.66 -21.00
N TYR A 33 2.38 7.97 -21.23
CA TYR A 33 1.16 8.66 -20.80
C TYR A 33 -0.12 8.06 -21.39
N ILE A 34 -0.02 7.38 -22.53
CA ILE A 34 -1.13 6.77 -23.26
C ILE A 34 -1.22 5.26 -23.00
N LYS A 35 -0.15 4.64 -22.51
CA LYS A 35 -0.05 3.19 -22.35
C LYS A 35 0.23 2.82 -20.89
N TRP A 36 -0.53 1.85 -20.39
CA TRP A 36 -0.30 1.28 -19.06
C TRP A 36 1.13 0.72 -18.93
N SER A 37 1.87 1.16 -17.90
CA SER A 37 3.25 0.73 -17.63
C SER A 37 3.34 -0.02 -16.31
N GLU A 38 3.75 -1.30 -16.35
CA GLU A 38 4.02 -2.05 -15.11
C GLU A 38 5.21 -1.49 -14.33
N LEU A 39 6.20 -0.91 -15.00
CA LEU A 39 7.40 -0.41 -14.33
C LEU A 39 7.05 0.71 -13.34
N GLU A 40 6.11 1.58 -13.71
CA GLU A 40 5.60 2.62 -12.81
C GLU A 40 4.94 2.02 -11.56
N ILE A 41 4.10 1.00 -11.75
CA ILE A 41 3.42 0.30 -10.67
C ILE A 41 4.44 -0.32 -9.72
N VAL A 42 5.46 -1.00 -10.27
CA VAL A 42 6.51 -1.65 -9.48
C VAL A 42 7.35 -0.62 -8.71
N ILE A 43 7.79 0.46 -9.36
CA ILE A 43 8.61 1.52 -8.76
C ILE A 43 7.88 2.19 -7.59
N THR A 44 6.58 2.41 -7.71
CA THR A 44 5.77 3.05 -6.66
C THR A 44 5.37 2.08 -5.54
N SER A 45 5.14 0.82 -5.87
CA SER A 45 4.59 -0.17 -4.93
C SER A 45 5.67 -0.84 -4.08
N ILE A 46 6.87 -1.09 -4.61
CA ILE A 46 7.97 -1.73 -3.85
C ILE A 46 8.29 -0.97 -2.55
N PRO A 47 8.49 0.37 -2.57
CA PRO A 47 8.79 1.10 -1.34
C PRO A 47 7.66 1.06 -0.31
N LEU A 48 6.41 1.04 -0.78
CA LEU A 48 5.23 0.91 0.08
C LEU A 48 5.16 -0.46 0.75
N ILE A 49 5.43 -1.52 0.01
CA ILE A 49 5.49 -2.91 0.51
C ILE A 49 6.61 -3.01 1.57
N ILE A 50 7.82 -2.52 1.27
CA ILE A 50 8.94 -2.52 2.22
C ILE A 50 8.59 -1.75 3.49
N TYR A 51 7.98 -0.57 3.35
CA TYR A 51 7.59 0.25 4.49
C TYR A 51 6.52 -0.43 5.35
N SER A 52 5.52 -1.04 4.72
CA SER A 52 4.46 -1.77 5.40
C SER A 52 4.98 -3.02 6.11
N PHE A 53 5.92 -3.74 5.50
CA PHE A 53 6.62 -4.86 6.14
C PHE A 53 7.47 -4.39 7.33
N TYR A 54 8.21 -3.30 7.19
CA TYR A 54 8.96 -2.71 8.29
C TYR A 54 8.04 -2.29 9.45
N PHE A 55 6.87 -1.73 9.15
CA PHE A 55 5.87 -1.40 10.16
C PHE A 55 5.43 -2.64 10.95
N PHE A 56 5.23 -3.78 10.27
CA PHE A 56 4.91 -5.04 10.93
C PHE A 56 5.97 -5.49 11.93
N ILE A 57 7.23 -5.58 11.47
CA ILE A 57 8.34 -6.03 12.33
C ILE A 57 8.44 -5.15 13.57
N ARG A 58 8.40 -3.82 13.40
CA ARG A 58 8.40 -2.90 14.53
C ARG A 58 7.23 -3.11 15.48
N ARG A 59 6.05 -3.45 14.95
CA ARG A 59 4.85 -3.59 15.77
C ARG A 59 4.89 -4.87 16.59
N ILE A 60 5.34 -5.97 15.99
CA ILE A 60 5.57 -7.26 16.66
C ILE A 60 6.61 -7.09 17.77
N ASP A 61 7.75 -6.46 17.48
CA ASP A 61 8.84 -6.25 18.45
C ASP A 61 8.43 -5.33 19.61
N SER A 62 7.57 -4.36 19.36
CA SER A 62 7.27 -3.29 20.34
C SER A 62 6.27 -3.67 21.44
N ASN A 63 5.60 -4.83 21.36
CA ASN A 63 4.57 -5.30 22.30
C ASN A 63 3.51 -4.25 22.73
N THR A 64 3.39 -3.15 21.97
CA THR A 64 2.48 -2.03 22.25
C THR A 64 1.19 -2.21 21.44
N SER A 65 0.11 -1.51 21.83
CA SER A 65 -1.27 -1.63 21.30
C SER A 65 -1.42 -2.15 19.88
N LYS A 66 -2.41 -3.00 19.55
CA LYS A 66 -2.57 -3.52 18.18
C LYS A 66 -3.13 -2.50 17.15
N LYS A 67 -3.09 -1.21 17.47
CA LYS A 67 -3.61 -0.12 16.63
C LYS A 67 -2.91 -0.08 15.28
N TYR A 68 -3.69 0.04 14.21
CA TYR A 68 -3.36 0.05 12.79
C TYR A 68 -2.87 -1.29 12.20
N ILE A 69 -2.98 -2.40 12.93
CA ILE A 69 -2.49 -3.69 12.44
C ILE A 69 -3.37 -4.27 11.32
N TYR A 70 -4.69 -4.16 11.42
CA TYR A 70 -5.60 -4.66 10.38
C TYR A 70 -5.48 -3.80 9.13
N PHE A 71 -5.38 -2.48 9.30
CA PHE A 71 -5.11 -1.56 8.19
C PHE A 71 -3.80 -1.91 7.48
N ASN A 72 -2.69 -2.02 8.22
CA ASN A 72 -1.38 -2.31 7.62
C ASN A 72 -1.35 -3.70 6.97
N SER A 73 -2.03 -4.70 7.55
CA SER A 73 -2.18 -6.03 6.94
C SER A 73 -2.95 -6.00 5.64
N GLY A 74 -4.11 -5.35 5.62
CA GLY A 74 -4.90 -5.20 4.40
C GLY A 74 -4.11 -4.46 3.33
N PHE A 75 -3.42 -3.38 3.71
CA PHE A 75 -2.60 -2.59 2.81
C PHE A 75 -1.43 -3.40 2.22
N PHE A 76 -0.72 -4.16 3.06
CA PHE A 76 0.39 -5.00 2.64
C PHE A 76 -0.06 -6.08 1.65
N ILE A 77 -1.08 -6.86 2.02
CA ILE A 77 -1.59 -7.97 1.21
C ILE A 77 -2.12 -7.44 -0.12
N TYR A 78 -2.95 -6.40 -0.09
CA TYR A 78 -3.48 -5.78 -1.29
C TYR A 78 -2.35 -5.29 -2.21
N THR A 79 -1.42 -4.49 -1.69
CA THR A 79 -0.37 -3.89 -2.51
C THR A 79 0.57 -4.95 -3.09
N LEU A 80 0.97 -5.94 -2.29
CA LEU A 80 1.82 -7.04 -2.72
C LEU A 80 1.14 -7.88 -3.82
N CYS A 81 -0.07 -8.39 -3.54
CA CYS A 81 -0.78 -9.25 -4.48
C CYS A 81 -1.18 -8.50 -5.76
N SER A 82 -1.64 -7.25 -5.64
CA SER A 82 -1.99 -6.44 -6.82
C SER A 82 -0.77 -6.17 -7.70
N THR A 83 0.39 -5.84 -7.10
CA THR A 83 1.63 -5.63 -7.85
C THR A 83 2.02 -6.90 -8.62
N LEU A 84 1.99 -8.07 -7.96
CA LEU A 84 2.29 -9.35 -8.60
C LEU A 84 1.32 -9.64 -9.76
N ILE A 85 0.02 -9.51 -9.51
CA ILE A 85 -1.02 -9.76 -10.50
C ILE A 85 -0.87 -8.81 -11.70
N PHE A 86 -0.52 -7.54 -11.49
CA PHE A 86 -0.28 -6.59 -12.58
C PHE A 86 0.96 -6.92 -13.39
N THR A 87 2.05 -7.36 -12.74
CA THR A 87 3.23 -7.84 -13.48
C THR A 87 2.96 -9.11 -14.29
N LEU A 88 2.13 -10.02 -13.77
CA LEU A 88 1.71 -11.24 -14.46
C LEU A 88 0.71 -10.95 -15.60
N GLY A 89 -0.22 -10.03 -15.38
CA GLY A 89 -1.32 -9.73 -16.30
C GLY A 89 -0.91 -9.07 -17.60
N ASN A 90 0.28 -8.47 -17.67
CA ASN A 90 0.79 -7.93 -18.92
C ASN A 90 1.28 -9.00 -19.91
N ILE A 91 1.76 -10.14 -19.39
CA ILE A 91 2.30 -11.23 -20.21
C ILE A 91 1.16 -12.12 -20.78
N GLY A 92 -0.06 -11.99 -20.26
CA GLY A 92 -1.19 -12.86 -20.58
C GLY A 92 -2.08 -12.43 -21.75
N SER A 93 -2.88 -13.39 -22.24
CA SER A 93 -3.95 -13.17 -23.23
C SER A 93 -5.05 -12.23 -22.68
N LYS A 94 -5.97 -11.79 -23.55
CA LYS A 94 -7.09 -10.92 -23.17
C LYS A 94 -7.92 -11.51 -22.01
N GLU A 95 -8.09 -12.82 -21.96
CA GLU A 95 -8.81 -13.52 -20.90
C GLU A 95 -8.08 -13.42 -19.55
N VAL A 96 -6.76 -13.62 -19.55
CA VAL A 96 -5.92 -13.46 -18.34
C VAL A 96 -6.04 -12.05 -17.78
N LYS A 97 -6.07 -11.03 -18.64
CA LYS A 97 -6.25 -9.64 -18.22
C LYS A 97 -7.59 -9.40 -17.52
N THR A 98 -8.66 -10.03 -17.98
CA THR A 98 -9.98 -9.97 -17.33
C THR A 98 -9.94 -10.61 -15.94
N TYR A 99 -9.32 -11.79 -15.81
CA TYR A 99 -9.18 -12.45 -14.51
C TYR A 99 -8.30 -11.64 -13.55
N VAL A 100 -7.19 -11.09 -14.03
CA VAL A 100 -6.31 -10.18 -13.28
C VAL A 100 -7.11 -9.02 -12.71
N TRP A 101 -7.95 -8.38 -13.52
CA TRP A 101 -8.78 -7.27 -13.08
C TRP A 101 -9.81 -7.71 -12.02
N LEU A 102 -10.46 -8.86 -12.22
CA LEU A 102 -11.42 -9.43 -11.26
C LEU A 102 -10.75 -9.73 -9.91
N PHE A 103 -9.60 -10.41 -9.90
CA PHE A 103 -8.85 -10.70 -8.68
C PHE A 103 -8.41 -9.43 -7.96
N ASN A 104 -7.92 -8.44 -8.71
CA ASN A 104 -7.54 -7.15 -8.13
C ASN A 104 -8.71 -6.46 -7.44
N ASN A 105 -9.92 -6.50 -8.01
CA ASN A 105 -11.12 -5.94 -7.38
C ASN A 105 -11.52 -6.70 -6.11
N ILE A 106 -11.39 -8.03 -6.08
CA ILE A 106 -11.64 -8.82 -4.88
C ILE A 106 -10.65 -8.44 -3.77
N LEU A 107 -9.36 -8.33 -4.10
CA LEU A 107 -8.34 -7.89 -3.16
C LEU A 107 -8.62 -6.48 -2.62
N TYR A 108 -9.03 -5.56 -3.50
CA TYR A 108 -9.43 -4.22 -3.10
C TYR A 108 -10.61 -4.24 -2.14
N PHE A 109 -11.62 -5.07 -2.39
CA PHE A 109 -12.77 -5.22 -1.49
C PHE A 109 -12.34 -5.75 -0.10
N ILE A 110 -11.47 -6.75 -0.04
CA ILE A 110 -10.89 -7.25 1.22
C ILE A 110 -10.14 -6.13 1.96
N PHE A 111 -9.40 -5.30 1.22
CA PHE A 111 -8.70 -4.16 1.81
C PHE A 111 -9.68 -3.14 2.41
N GLN A 112 -10.80 -2.84 1.74
CA GLN A 112 -11.84 -1.97 2.29
C GLN A 112 -12.44 -2.51 3.59
N ILE A 113 -12.66 -3.83 3.68
CA ILE A 113 -13.11 -4.48 4.92
C ILE A 113 -12.06 -4.29 6.03
N ALA A 114 -10.78 -4.47 5.74
CA ALA A 114 -9.72 -4.28 6.72
C ALA A 114 -9.65 -2.83 7.24
N ILE A 115 -9.82 -1.84 6.35
CA ILE A 115 -9.94 -0.41 6.73
C ILE A 115 -11.14 -0.22 7.66
N PHE A 116 -12.30 -0.78 7.31
CA PHE A 116 -13.52 -0.66 8.11
C PHE A 116 -13.37 -1.27 9.50
N ILE A 117 -12.80 -2.47 9.61
CA ILE A 117 -12.53 -3.14 10.90
C ILE A 117 -11.62 -2.26 11.77
N GLU A 118 -10.52 -1.75 11.21
CA GLU A 118 -9.59 -0.90 11.94
C GLU A 118 -10.28 0.39 12.44
N TRP A 119 -11.08 1.02 11.57
CA TRP A 119 -11.84 2.21 11.92
C TRP A 119 -12.83 1.94 13.06
N TYR A 120 -13.61 0.86 12.94
CA TYR A 120 -14.61 0.49 13.93
C TYR A 120 -13.99 0.19 15.29
N GLN A 121 -12.85 -0.50 15.34
CA GLN A 121 -12.19 -0.85 16.61
C GLN A 121 -11.52 0.34 17.29
N ASN A 122 -10.96 1.29 16.53
CA ASN A 122 -10.09 2.32 17.10
C ASN A 122 -10.68 3.73 17.14
N PHE A 123 -11.74 3.99 16.36
CA PHE A 123 -12.32 5.33 16.21
C PHE A 123 -13.82 5.40 16.52
N LYS A 124 -14.49 4.26 16.74
CA LYS A 124 -15.86 4.26 17.25
C LYS A 124 -15.86 4.84 18.67
N ARG A 125 -16.50 5.99 18.86
CA ARG A 125 -16.72 6.58 20.18
C ARG A 125 -17.54 5.61 21.04
N PRO A 126 -17.23 5.40 22.33
CA PRO A 126 -18.13 4.68 23.21
C PRO A 126 -19.46 5.42 23.27
N ILE A 127 -20.57 4.70 23.10
CA ILE A 127 -21.90 5.24 23.30
C ILE A 127 -22.01 5.57 24.79
N ARG A 128 -21.86 6.85 25.16
CA ARG A 128 -22.14 7.29 26.53
C ARG A 128 -23.65 7.26 26.72
N PHE A 129 -24.15 6.18 27.32
CA PHE A 129 -25.46 6.24 27.96
C PHE A 129 -25.37 7.24 29.10
N LYS A 130 -26.01 8.40 28.94
CA LYS A 130 -26.18 9.37 30.01
C LYS A 130 -27.29 8.80 30.89
N ASN A 131 -26.91 8.12 31.97
CA ASN A 131 -27.88 7.78 33.02
C ASN A 131 -28.28 9.10 33.69
N ASN A 132 -29.55 9.48 33.51
CA ASN A 132 -30.21 10.54 34.27
C ASN A 132 -30.68 9.99 35.61
#